data_AF-A0A929V470-F1
#
_entry.id   AF-A0A929V470-F1
#
_cell.length_a   1.000
_cell.length_b   1.000
_cell.length_c   1.000
_cell.angle_alpha   90.00
_cell.angle_beta   90.00
_cell.angle_gamma   90.00
#
_symmetry.space_group_name_H-M   'P 1'
#
loop_
_entity.id
_entity.type
_entity.pdbx_description
1 polymer ?
#
loop_
_entity_poly.entity_id
_entity_poly.type
_entity_poly.pdbx_seq_one_letter_code
_entity_poly.pdbx_strand_id
1 'polypeptide(L)'
;MSKIREQAEAIFAWGKTQPGYKIYWEQHSKSTARAAEAIARAMKKDQLDPDMAYAAGLLHDIGRVKMKHAGLKHPIFGYEILMEKGLEVPARISMTHTYYGFPTLNRDEFWEGMEEDTIRMTQEYMLRVKIDDYDRLIQLCDNMCHHT
;
A
#
# COMPACT_ATOMS: atom_id res chain seq x y z
N MET A 1 17.41 12.70 -5.24
CA MET A 1 16.02 12.44 -4.78
C MET A 1 16.08 12.23 -3.27
N SER A 2 14.96 12.19 -2.55
CA SER A 2 15.02 11.78 -1.14
C SER A 2 15.37 10.29 -1.02
N LYS A 3 15.93 9.91 0.13
CA LYS A 3 16.30 8.50 0.43
C LYS A 3 15.10 7.55 0.31
N ILE A 4 13.92 7.97 0.77
CA ILE A 4 12.72 7.13 0.73
C ILE A 4 12.26 6.83 -0.70
N ARG A 5 12.33 7.82 -1.61
CA ARG A 5 11.99 7.63 -3.02
C ARG A 5 12.95 6.65 -3.69
N GLU A 6 14.25 6.80 -3.46
CA GLU A 6 15.27 5.91 -4.03
C GLU A 6 15.09 4.46 -3.55
N GLN A 7 14.81 4.26 -2.25
CA GLN A 7 14.49 2.94 -1.69
C GLN A 7 13.22 2.34 -2.30
N ALA A 8 12.16 3.16 -2.45
CA ALA A 8 10.91 2.70 -3.02
C ALA A 8 11.06 2.27 -4.48
N GLU A 9 11.78 3.05 -5.29
CA GLU A 9 12.03 2.71 -6.69
C GLU A 9 12.87 1.43 -6.83
N ALA A 10 13.86 1.24 -5.95
CA ALA A 10 14.66 0.01 -5.91
C ALA A 10 13.82 -1.22 -5.52
N ILE A 11 12.96 -1.11 -4.50
CA ILE A 11 12.05 -2.20 -4.09
C ILE A 11 11.04 -2.49 -5.19
N PHE A 12 10.48 -1.46 -5.82
CA PHE A 12 9.53 -1.62 -6.90
C PHE A 12 10.17 -2.29 -8.13
N ALA A 13 11.39 -1.90 -8.49
CA ALA A 13 12.18 -2.55 -9.54
C ALA A 13 12.47 -4.02 -9.21
N TRP A 14 12.80 -4.35 -7.95
CA TRP A 14 12.93 -5.73 -7.49
C TRP A 14 11.60 -6.50 -7.60
N GLY A 15 10.48 -5.89 -7.23
CA GLY A 15 9.14 -6.50 -7.32
C GLY A 15 8.80 -6.98 -8.73
N LYS A 16 9.29 -6.27 -9.77
CA LYS A 16 9.09 -6.64 -11.17
C LYS A 16 9.80 -7.93 -11.59
N THR A 17 10.74 -8.43 -10.80
CA THR A 17 11.44 -9.70 -11.06
C THR A 17 10.81 -10.88 -10.32
N GLN A 18 9.79 -10.64 -9.50
CA GLN A 18 9.17 -11.67 -8.66
C GLN A 18 8.03 -12.41 -9.36
N PRO A 19 7.69 -13.64 -8.93
CA PRO A 19 6.72 -14.49 -9.62
C PRO A 19 5.30 -13.93 -9.75
N GLY A 20 4.90 -13.03 -8.84
CA GLY A 20 3.57 -12.41 -8.82
C GLY A 20 3.44 -11.15 -9.69
N TYR A 21 4.53 -10.69 -10.32
CA TYR A 21 4.53 -9.48 -11.14
C TYR A 21 3.51 -9.53 -12.29
N LYS A 22 2.80 -8.42 -12.49
CA LYS A 22 1.88 -8.18 -13.61
C LYS A 22 1.97 -6.71 -14.06
N ILE A 23 1.90 -6.48 -15.38
CA ILE A 23 2.02 -5.12 -15.94
C ILE A 23 0.91 -4.16 -15.47
N TYR A 24 -0.33 -4.64 -15.33
CA TYR A 24 -1.46 -3.82 -14.89
C TYR A 24 -1.27 -3.30 -13.46
N TRP A 25 -0.67 -4.10 -12.57
CA TRP A 25 -0.30 -3.66 -11.23
C TRP A 25 0.80 -2.59 -11.27
N GLU A 26 1.78 -2.74 -12.16
CA GLU A 26 2.84 -1.74 -12.30
C GLU A 26 2.28 -0.39 -12.74
N GLN A 27 1.37 -0.40 -13.71
CA GLN A 27 0.71 0.82 -14.20
C GLN A 27 -0.12 1.47 -13.09
N HIS A 28 -0.95 0.68 -12.41
CA HIS A 28 -1.76 1.14 -11.28
C HIS A 28 -0.90 1.78 -10.18
N SER A 29 0.13 1.08 -9.70
CA SER A 29 1.01 1.59 -8.64
C SER A 29 1.72 2.88 -9.02
N LYS A 30 2.18 3.01 -10.29
CA LYS A 30 2.78 4.25 -10.78
C LYS A 30 1.78 5.39 -10.88
N SER A 31 0.54 5.13 -11.29
CA SER A 31 -0.53 6.12 -11.33
C SER A 31 -0.90 6.59 -9.93
N THR A 32 -1.07 5.67 -8.97
CA THR A 32 -1.32 5.97 -7.56
C THR A 32 -0.19 6.80 -6.95
N ALA A 33 1.08 6.44 -7.20
CA ALA A 33 2.24 7.21 -6.73
C ALA A 33 2.27 8.65 -7.25
N ARG A 34 1.99 8.85 -8.54
CA ARG A 34 1.97 10.19 -9.16
C ARG A 34 0.81 11.03 -8.66
N ALA A 35 -0.37 10.43 -8.49
CA ALA A 35 -1.54 11.11 -7.95
C ALA A 35 -1.30 11.55 -6.49
N ALA A 36 -0.76 10.65 -5.66
CA ALA A 36 -0.42 10.95 -4.27
C ALA A 36 0.63 12.06 -4.17
N GLU A 37 1.68 11.99 -4.99
CA GLU A 37 2.69 13.04 -5.07
C GLU A 37 2.08 14.40 -5.46
N ALA A 38 1.26 14.43 -6.51
CA ALA A 38 0.65 15.65 -7.00
C ALA A 38 -0.24 16.32 -5.94
N ILE A 39 -1.06 15.52 -5.24
CA ILE A 39 -1.91 16.01 -4.16
C ILE A 39 -1.06 16.52 -2.99
N ALA A 40 -0.05 15.76 -2.55
CA ALA A 40 0.84 16.18 -1.47
C ALA A 40 1.56 17.50 -1.78
N ARG A 41 1.98 17.73 -3.04
CA ARG A 41 2.58 19.01 -3.48
C ARG A 41 1.60 20.18 -3.48
N ALA A 42 0.32 19.92 -3.69
CA ALA A 42 -0.73 20.95 -3.69
C ALA A 42 -1.23 21.30 -2.28
N MET A 43 -0.95 20.46 -1.29
CA MET A 43 -1.28 20.70 0.12
C MET A 43 -0.35 21.75 0.75
N LYS A 44 -0.71 22.24 1.95
CA LYS A 44 0.14 23.21 2.67
C LYS A 44 1.50 22.57 2.99
N LYS A 45 2.56 23.40 2.94
CA LYS A 45 3.98 22.99 2.89
C LYS A 45 4.48 22.04 4.00
N ASP A 46 3.71 21.79 5.05
CA ASP A 46 4.11 20.95 6.19
C ASP A 46 3.13 19.81 6.49
N GLN A 47 2.14 19.56 5.63
CA GLN A 47 1.14 18.51 5.87
C GLN A 47 1.61 17.11 5.45
N LEU A 48 2.18 16.98 4.26
CA LEU A 48 2.67 15.71 3.71
C LEU A 48 3.95 15.95 2.92
N ASP A 49 4.92 15.05 3.08
CA ASP A 49 6.10 14.98 2.24
C ASP A 49 5.72 14.30 0.90
N PRO A 50 5.87 15.00 -0.25
CA PRO A 50 5.55 14.43 -1.55
C PRO A 50 6.33 13.16 -1.91
N ASP A 51 7.56 13.01 -1.43
CA ASP A 51 8.36 11.82 -1.70
C ASP A 51 7.94 10.63 -0.85
N MET A 52 7.50 10.86 0.40
CA MET A 52 6.87 9.82 1.21
C MET A 52 5.51 9.40 0.61
N ALA A 53 4.71 10.36 0.15
CA ALA A 53 3.43 10.08 -0.52
C ALA A 53 3.65 9.28 -1.82
N TYR A 54 4.63 9.67 -2.63
CA TYR A 54 5.04 8.92 -3.81
C TYR A 54 5.46 7.49 -3.46
N ALA A 55 6.36 7.33 -2.50
CA ALA A 55 6.88 6.02 -2.09
C ALA A 55 5.77 5.10 -1.56
N ALA A 56 4.89 5.62 -0.71
CA ALA A 56 3.74 4.89 -0.20
C ALA A 56 2.78 4.47 -1.33
N GLY A 57 2.46 5.38 -2.25
CA GLY A 57 1.62 5.06 -3.41
C GLY A 57 2.25 4.04 -4.36
N LEU A 58 3.58 4.10 -4.55
CA LEU A 58 4.29 3.17 -5.42
C LEU A 58 4.34 1.75 -4.85
N LEU A 59 4.39 1.62 -3.52
CA LEU A 59 4.59 0.35 -2.83
C LEU A 59 3.32 -0.23 -2.18
N HIS A 60 2.18 0.48 -2.19
CA HIS A 60 0.98 0.06 -1.45
C HIS A 60 0.56 -1.39 -1.77
N ASP A 61 0.65 -1.78 -3.04
CA ASP A 61 0.27 -3.10 -3.55
C ASP A 61 1.47 -4.07 -3.70
N ILE A 62 2.67 -3.74 -3.19
CA ILE A 62 3.89 -4.53 -3.46
C ILE A 62 3.75 -6.00 -3.06
N GLY A 63 2.90 -6.34 -2.09
CA GLY A 63 2.64 -7.73 -1.71
C GLY A 63 2.08 -8.62 -2.83
N ARG A 64 1.54 -8.03 -3.91
CA ARG A 64 1.09 -8.79 -5.09
C ARG A 64 2.23 -9.55 -5.76
N VAL A 65 3.47 -9.08 -5.61
CA VAL A 65 4.63 -9.66 -6.28
C VAL A 65 5.12 -10.96 -5.62
N LYS A 66 4.74 -11.20 -4.35
CA LYS A 66 5.24 -12.32 -3.53
C LYS A 66 4.96 -13.70 -4.14
N MET A 67 3.78 -13.87 -4.74
CA MET A 67 3.38 -15.12 -5.38
C MET A 67 2.32 -14.89 -6.46
N LYS A 68 2.20 -15.85 -7.38
CA LYS A 68 1.08 -15.87 -8.32
C LYS A 68 -0.23 -15.97 -7.52
N HIS A 69 -1.19 -15.10 -7.85
CA HIS A 69 -2.51 -15.05 -7.20
C HIS A 69 -2.49 -14.72 -5.70
N ALA A 70 -1.67 -13.74 -5.28
CA ALA A 70 -1.69 -13.23 -3.91
C ALA A 70 -3.09 -12.81 -3.41
N GLY A 71 -4.00 -12.41 -4.31
CA GLY A 71 -5.41 -12.17 -4.00
C GLY A 71 -5.58 -11.17 -2.86
N LEU A 72 -6.43 -11.52 -1.89
CA LEU A 72 -6.73 -10.71 -0.70
C LEU A 72 -5.58 -10.68 0.33
N LYS A 73 -4.54 -11.51 0.17
CA LYS A 73 -3.38 -11.56 1.08
C LYS A 73 -2.31 -10.51 0.75
N HIS A 74 -2.43 -9.79 -0.36
CA HIS A 74 -1.42 -8.80 -0.78
C HIS A 74 -1.17 -7.66 0.23
N PRO A 75 -2.13 -7.17 1.04
CA PRO A 75 -1.85 -6.13 2.04
C PRO A 75 -0.86 -6.63 3.10
N ILE A 76 -1.06 -7.88 3.55
CA ILE A 76 -0.23 -8.53 4.56
C ILE A 76 1.16 -8.81 4.03
N PHE A 77 1.24 -9.36 2.81
CA PHE A 77 2.52 -9.63 2.16
C PHE A 77 3.33 -8.35 1.91
N GLY A 78 2.67 -7.26 1.54
CA GLY A 78 3.36 -5.98 1.34
C GLY A 78 3.84 -5.39 2.65
N TYR A 79 3.04 -5.48 3.71
CA TYR A 79 3.47 -5.12 5.07
C TYR A 79 4.74 -5.88 5.48
N GLU A 80 4.76 -7.22 5.36
CA GLU A 80 5.92 -8.05 5.71
C GLU A 80 7.17 -7.64 4.91
N ILE A 81 7.05 -7.53 3.58
CA ILE A 81 8.15 -7.16 2.68
C ILE A 81 8.75 -5.80 3.09
N LEU A 82 7.90 -4.83 3.40
CA LEU A 82 8.33 -3.45 3.68
C LEU A 82 8.87 -3.31 5.11
N MET A 83 8.34 -4.05 6.08
CA MET A 83 8.90 -4.13 7.43
C MET A 83 10.31 -4.73 7.42
N GLU A 84 10.55 -5.80 6.65
CA GLU A 84 11.89 -6.38 6.47
C GLU A 84 12.91 -5.38 5.87
N LYS A 85 12.42 -4.36 5.16
CA LYS A 85 13.24 -3.29 4.56
C LYS A 85 13.33 -2.05 5.45
N GLY A 86 12.70 -2.07 6.63
CA GLY A 86 12.66 -0.95 7.58
C GLY A 86 11.82 0.24 7.10
N LEU A 87 10.85 0.02 6.21
CA LEU A 87 9.98 1.07 5.67
C LEU A 87 8.62 1.07 6.37
N GLU A 88 8.58 1.52 7.62
CA GLU A 88 7.39 1.43 8.50
C GLU A 88 6.15 2.12 7.94
N VAL A 89 6.28 3.35 7.40
CA VAL A 89 5.14 4.09 6.84
C VAL A 89 4.57 3.40 5.59
N PRO A 90 5.39 3.08 4.56
CA PRO A 90 4.91 2.26 3.44
C PRO A 90 4.35 0.89 3.86
N ALA A 91 4.96 0.23 4.86
CA ALA A 91 4.48 -1.07 5.35
C ALA A 91 3.07 -0.95 5.94
N ARG A 92 2.86 0.01 6.85
CA ARG A 92 1.54 0.31 7.42
C ARG A 92 0.52 0.56 6.33
N ILE A 93 0.85 1.40 5.35
CA ILE A 93 -0.06 1.74 4.24
C ILE A 93 -0.36 0.52 3.37
N SER A 94 0.63 -0.34 3.12
CA SER A 94 0.39 -1.60 2.43
C SER A 94 -0.60 -2.48 3.19
N MET A 95 -0.55 -2.51 4.53
CA MET A 95 -1.59 -3.18 5.34
C MET A 95 -2.94 -2.46 5.26
N THR A 96 -2.99 -1.13 5.37
CA THR A 96 -4.24 -0.39 5.64
C THR A 96 -5.02 0.05 4.40
N HIS A 97 -4.39 0.12 3.22
CA HIS A 97 -4.99 0.74 2.03
C HIS A 97 -6.28 0.04 1.58
N THR A 98 -6.34 -1.29 1.67
CA THR A 98 -7.54 -2.03 1.28
C THR A 98 -8.65 -1.90 2.32
N TYR A 99 -8.35 -1.87 3.63
CA TYR A 99 -9.34 -1.96 4.72
C TYR A 99 -9.93 -0.60 5.15
N TYR A 100 -10.10 0.35 4.23
CA TYR A 100 -10.70 1.65 4.51
C TYR A 100 -12.07 1.55 5.23
N GLY A 101 -12.30 2.38 6.25
CA GLY A 101 -13.55 2.38 7.02
C GLY A 101 -13.76 1.17 7.94
N PHE A 102 -12.83 0.24 8.08
CA PHE A 102 -12.87 -0.75 9.14
C PHE A 102 -12.69 -0.07 10.53
N PRO A 103 -13.40 -0.49 11.60
CA PRO A 103 -14.43 -1.53 11.65
C PRO A 103 -15.86 -1.01 11.46
N THR A 104 -16.05 0.27 11.12
CA THR A 104 -17.39 0.87 11.02
C THR A 104 -18.16 0.39 9.79
N LEU A 105 -17.46 0.00 8.72
CA LEU A 105 -17.99 -0.66 7.55
C LEU A 105 -17.70 -2.16 7.62
N ASN A 106 -18.70 -3.00 7.33
CA ASN A 106 -18.47 -4.42 7.11
C ASN A 106 -17.60 -4.59 5.85
N ARG A 107 -16.53 -5.40 5.98
CA ARG A 107 -15.53 -5.69 4.95
C ARG A 107 -15.31 -7.20 4.78
N ASP A 108 -16.35 -8.02 4.98
CA ASP A 108 -16.28 -9.47 4.94
C ASP A 108 -15.73 -10.01 3.62
N GLU A 109 -15.91 -9.26 2.53
CA GLU A 109 -15.35 -9.55 1.21
C GLU A 109 -13.80 -9.60 1.19
N PHE A 110 -13.13 -9.00 2.17
CA PHE A 110 -11.66 -9.03 2.27
C PHE A 110 -11.11 -10.19 3.10
N TRP A 111 -11.98 -11.00 3.70
CA TRP A 111 -11.60 -12.16 4.51
C TRP A 111 -11.80 -13.49 3.77
N GLU A 112 -12.44 -13.47 2.59
CA GLU A 112 -12.77 -14.68 1.84
C GLU A 112 -11.52 -15.52 1.51
N GLY A 113 -11.54 -16.81 1.89
CA GLY A 113 -10.44 -17.73 1.61
C GLY A 113 -9.14 -17.45 2.39
N MET A 114 -9.20 -16.62 3.44
CA MET A 114 -8.10 -16.43 4.38
C MET A 114 -8.21 -17.38 5.58
N GLU A 115 -7.07 -17.75 6.14
CA GLU A 115 -7.00 -18.57 7.36
C GLU A 115 -7.50 -17.76 8.57
N GLU A 116 -8.24 -18.39 9.48
CA GLU A 116 -8.84 -17.74 10.66
C GLU A 116 -7.81 -16.97 11.50
N ASP A 117 -6.64 -17.55 11.73
CA ASP A 117 -5.55 -16.90 12.45
C ASP A 117 -5.04 -15.64 11.75
N THR A 118 -4.97 -15.67 10.41
CA THR A 118 -4.57 -14.51 9.62
C THR A 118 -5.63 -13.41 9.71
N ILE A 119 -6.91 -13.77 9.59
CA ILE A 119 -8.03 -12.83 9.73
C ILE A 119 -7.98 -12.15 11.10
N ARG A 120 -7.86 -12.94 12.18
CA ARG A 120 -7.79 -12.42 13.55
C ARG A 120 -6.62 -11.46 13.73
N MET A 121 -5.41 -11.85 13.31
CA MET A 121 -4.22 -10.99 13.43
C MET A 121 -4.37 -9.69 12.64
N THR A 122 -4.90 -9.73 11.43
CA THR A 122 -5.12 -8.53 10.61
C THR A 122 -6.18 -7.63 11.22
N GLN A 123 -7.30 -8.17 11.72
CA GLN A 123 -8.33 -7.37 12.39
C GLN A 123 -7.80 -6.73 13.68
N GLU A 124 -7.05 -7.47 14.50
CA GLU A 124 -6.41 -6.92 15.70
C GLU A 124 -5.43 -5.80 15.39
N TYR A 125 -4.65 -5.95 14.31
CA TYR A 125 -3.79 -4.88 13.80
C TYR A 125 -4.62 -3.65 13.40
N MET A 126 -5.67 -3.85 12.60
CA MET A 126 -6.52 -2.77 12.10
C MET A 126 -7.29 -2.03 13.22
N LEU A 127 -7.61 -2.70 14.33
CA LEU A 127 -8.21 -2.07 15.51
C LEU A 127 -7.22 -1.18 16.28
N ARG A 128 -5.91 -1.42 16.16
CA ARG A 128 -4.87 -0.72 16.92
C ARG A 128 -4.15 0.36 16.12
N VAL A 129 -4.04 0.17 14.81
CA VAL A 129 -3.29 1.05 13.93
C VAL A 129 -3.94 2.44 13.87
N LYS A 130 -3.12 3.49 13.95
CA LYS A 130 -3.59 4.86 13.74
C LYS A 130 -3.49 5.19 12.24
N ILE A 131 -4.66 5.35 11.61
CA ILE A 131 -4.79 5.85 10.23
C ILE A 131 -4.50 7.36 10.21
N ASP A 132 -3.44 7.76 9.51
CA ASP A 132 -3.07 9.16 9.33
C ASP A 132 -3.37 9.68 7.91
N ASP A 133 -2.90 10.88 7.59
CA ASP A 133 -3.19 11.55 6.33
C ASP A 133 -2.51 10.87 5.13
N TYR A 134 -1.41 10.13 5.32
CA TYR A 134 -0.83 9.32 4.25
C TYR A 134 -1.71 8.12 3.94
N ASP A 135 -2.23 7.41 4.95
CA ASP A 135 -3.14 6.28 4.73
C ASP A 135 -4.39 6.74 3.97
N ARG A 136 -5.01 7.86 4.40
CA ARG A 136 -6.19 8.42 3.74
C ARG A 136 -5.90 8.86 2.30
N LEU A 137 -4.75 9.50 2.09
CA LEU A 137 -4.34 9.92 0.75
C LEU A 137 -4.16 8.71 -0.17
N ILE A 138 -3.46 7.66 0.28
CA ILE A 138 -3.24 6.49 -0.55
C ILE A 138 -4.53 5.71 -0.79
N GLN A 139 -5.40 5.57 0.21
CA GLN A 139 -6.74 4.99 0.01
C GLN A 139 -7.53 5.74 -1.06
N LEU A 140 -7.50 7.09 -1.04
CA LEU A 140 -8.15 7.91 -2.05
C LEU A 140 -7.53 7.70 -3.45
N CYS A 141 -6.19 7.79 -3.55
CA CYS A 141 -5.48 7.65 -4.82
C CYS A 141 -5.63 6.24 -5.42
N ASP A 142 -5.54 5.20 -4.60
CA ASP A 142 -5.76 3.81 -4.99
C ASP A 142 -7.12 3.68 -5.69
N ASN A 143 -8.21 4.08 -5.03
CA ASN A 143 -9.56 4.03 -5.60
C ASN A 143 -9.74 4.85 -6.89
N MET A 144 -8.99 5.94 -7.09
CA MET A 144 -9.08 6.76 -8.32
C MET A 144 -8.24 6.22 -9.49
N CYS A 145 -7.20 5.43 -9.24
CA CYS A 145 -6.16 5.11 -10.23
C CYS A 145 -6.28 3.71 -10.87
N HIS A 146 -7.49 3.18 -11.04
CA HIS A 146 -7.74 1.84 -11.60
C HIS A 146 -7.83 1.78 -13.14
N HIS A 147 -7.91 2.91 -13.85
CA HIS A 147 -8.16 2.99 -15.29
C HIS A 147 -7.19 3.91 -16.05
N THR A 148 -5.89 3.62 -15.98
CA THR A 148 -4.86 4.40 -16.70
C THR A 148 -4.03 3.54 -17.63
#